data_AF-A0A8J7HD21-F1
#
_entry.id   AF-A0A8J7HD21-F1
#
_cell.length_a   1.000
_cell.length_b   1.000
_cell.length_c   1.000
_cell.angle_alpha   90.00
_cell.angle_beta   90.00
_cell.angle_gamma   90.00
#
_symmetry.space_group_name_H-M   'P 1'
#
loop_
_entity.id
_entity.type
_entity.pdbx_description
1 polymer ?
#
loop_
_entity_poly.entity_id
_entity_poly.type
_entity_poly.pdbx_seq_one_letter_code
_entity_poly.pdbx_strand_id
1 'polypeptide(L)'
;MKKLIKRLKKIIQYMIEQFFPQPELVSVPNPRPVSIPIPTVSPRWQSGLVLVCSQCANEQPTNSHRTGRKSTAAEDLENWLKSRLKFDGLWGEYRVVSTSCLGVCPRGRVTVVLGSDAGDKGLCLIVNPQSDRERLYSYIKQK
;
A
#
# COMPACT_ATOMS: atom_id res chain seq x y z
N MET A 1 -28.39 3.92 66.35
CA MET A 1 -28.72 4.03 64.91
C MET A 1 -28.17 5.30 64.21
N LYS A 2 -28.27 6.51 64.80
CA LYS A 2 -27.82 7.77 64.16
C LYS A 2 -26.32 7.87 63.80
N LYS A 3 -25.44 7.27 64.59
CA LYS A 3 -23.98 7.25 64.33
C LYS A 3 -23.57 6.36 63.15
N LEU A 4 -24.28 5.24 62.95
CA LEU A 4 -24.01 4.30 61.85
C LEU A 4 -24.39 4.93 60.50
N ILE A 5 -25.53 5.61 60.45
CA ILE A 5 -26.03 6.33 59.27
C ILE A 5 -25.07 7.48 58.89
N LYS A 6 -24.52 8.21 59.86
CA LYS A 6 -23.51 9.25 59.60
C LYS A 6 -22.22 8.69 58.99
N ARG A 7 -21.77 7.51 59.43
CA ARG A 7 -20.58 6.84 58.87
C ARG A 7 -20.83 6.33 57.46
N LEU A 8 -21.99 5.71 57.20
CA LEU A 8 -22.39 5.29 55.86
C LEU A 8 -22.50 6.46 54.88
N LYS A 9 -23.10 7.60 55.28
CA LYS A 9 -23.13 8.81 54.44
C LYS A 9 -21.73 9.31 54.10
N LYS A 10 -20.79 9.26 55.04
CA LYS A 10 -19.40 9.69 54.80
C LYS A 10 -18.67 8.77 53.81
N ILE A 11 -18.93 7.47 53.88
CA ILE A 11 -18.36 6.48 52.95
C ILE A 11 -18.95 6.66 51.55
N ILE A 12 -20.27 6.85 51.44
CA ILE A 12 -20.93 7.10 50.16
C ILE A 12 -20.44 8.40 49.52
N GLN A 13 -20.31 9.47 50.30
CA GLN A 13 -19.74 10.75 49.84
C GLN A 13 -18.31 10.57 49.31
N TYR A 14 -17.47 9.85 50.06
CA TYR A 14 -16.10 9.56 49.66
C TYR A 14 -16.03 8.72 48.37
N MET A 15 -16.92 7.74 48.20
CA MET A 15 -16.97 6.97 46.96
C MET A 15 -17.45 7.80 45.77
N ILE A 16 -18.40 8.72 45.95
CA ILE A 16 -18.84 9.62 44.88
C ILE A 16 -17.67 10.54 44.46
N GLU A 17 -16.89 11.07 45.40
CA GLU A 17 -15.72 11.91 45.06
C GLU A 17 -14.57 11.14 44.39
N GLN A 18 -14.43 9.83 44.66
CA GLN A 18 -13.41 8.98 44.03
C GLN A 18 -13.83 8.47 42.63
N PHE A 19 -15.13 8.34 42.36
CA PHE A 19 -15.65 7.76 41.10
C PHE A 19 -16.15 8.78 40.08
N PHE A 20 -16.34 10.04 40.45
CA PHE A 20 -16.63 11.13 39.51
C PHE A 20 -15.34 11.95 39.30
N PRO A 21 -14.47 11.58 38.34
CA PRO A 21 -13.47 12.51 37.86
C PRO A 21 -14.21 13.79 37.45
N GLN A 22 -13.71 14.93 37.91
CA GLN A 22 -14.13 16.23 37.41
C GLN A 22 -14.18 16.13 35.88
N PRO A 23 -15.20 16.69 35.20
CA PRO A 23 -15.13 16.83 33.76
C PRO A 23 -13.93 17.72 33.49
N GLU A 24 -12.77 17.11 33.21
CA GLU A 24 -11.67 17.79 32.58
C GLU A 24 -12.29 18.40 31.33
N LEU A 25 -12.31 19.73 31.30
CA LEU A 25 -12.56 20.47 30.08
C LEU A 25 -11.53 19.95 29.09
N VAL A 26 -11.94 18.98 28.27
CA VAL A 26 -11.17 18.49 27.14
C VAL A 26 -10.88 19.73 26.33
N SER A 27 -9.65 20.22 26.44
CA SER A 27 -9.18 21.31 25.61
C SER A 27 -9.35 20.81 24.19
N VAL A 28 -10.32 21.42 23.50
CA VAL A 28 -10.54 21.21 22.07
C VAL A 28 -9.16 21.26 21.42
N PRO A 29 -8.70 20.19 20.75
CA PRO A 29 -7.42 20.22 20.07
C PRO A 29 -7.45 21.42 19.14
N ASN A 30 -6.55 22.36 19.38
CA ASN A 30 -6.33 23.58 18.61
C ASN A 30 -6.65 23.31 17.12
N PRO A 31 -7.64 23.97 16.49
CA PRO A 31 -7.97 23.70 15.11
C PRO A 31 -6.70 23.91 14.29
N ARG A 32 -6.16 22.82 13.74
CA ARG A 32 -4.98 22.90 12.87
C ARG A 32 -5.31 23.93 11.78
N PRO A 33 -4.40 24.89 11.52
CA PRO A 33 -4.65 25.92 10.53
C PRO A 33 -5.07 25.27 9.21
N VAL A 34 -6.13 25.84 8.64
CA VAL A 34 -6.78 25.38 7.41
C VAL A 34 -5.75 25.12 6.33
N SER A 35 -5.89 23.91 5.77
CA SER A 35 -5.11 23.24 4.76
C SER A 35 -4.47 24.14 3.70
N ILE A 36 -3.14 24.19 3.68
CA ILE A 36 -2.41 24.48 2.45
C ILE A 36 -2.81 23.40 1.43
N PRO A 37 -3.32 23.76 0.24
CA PRO A 37 -3.65 22.78 -0.79
C PRO A 37 -2.42 21.95 -1.15
N ILE A 38 -2.59 20.63 -1.30
CA ILE A 38 -1.51 19.78 -1.80
C ILE A 38 -1.28 20.16 -3.28
N PRO A 39 -0.06 20.58 -3.66
CA PRO A 39 0.22 20.94 -5.04
C PRO A 39 0.09 19.71 -5.94
N THR A 40 -0.61 19.87 -7.06
CA THR A 40 -0.75 18.83 -8.07
C THR A 40 0.33 18.97 -9.13
N VAL A 41 0.92 17.86 -9.55
CA VAL A 41 1.86 17.79 -10.68
C VAL A 41 1.43 16.69 -11.63
N SER A 42 1.66 16.89 -12.93
CA SER A 42 1.39 15.86 -13.93
C SER A 42 2.56 14.86 -13.99
N PRO A 43 2.27 13.56 -14.13
CA PRO A 43 3.31 12.58 -14.39
C PRO A 43 4.03 12.88 -15.72
N ARG A 44 5.27 12.37 -15.83
CA ARG A 44 6.06 12.50 -17.07
C ARG A 44 5.75 11.41 -18.11
N TRP A 45 5.03 10.36 -17.72
CA TRP A 45 4.56 9.35 -18.64
C TRP A 45 3.23 9.78 -19.25
N GLN A 46 3.02 9.43 -20.52
CA GLN A 46 1.88 9.92 -21.30
C GLN A 46 0.73 8.91 -21.36
N SER A 47 1.06 7.61 -21.43
CA SER A 47 0.09 6.55 -21.73
C SER A 47 -0.27 5.71 -20.51
N GLY A 48 0.67 5.44 -19.60
CA GLY A 48 0.30 4.71 -18.38
C GLY A 48 1.41 4.36 -17.39
N LEU A 49 0.96 3.90 -16.22
CA LEU A 49 1.77 3.44 -15.10
C LEU A 49 1.53 1.95 -14.86
N VAL A 50 2.62 1.19 -14.74
CA VAL A 50 2.63 -0.24 -14.44
C VAL A 50 3.31 -0.45 -13.10
N LEU A 51 2.54 -0.87 -12.10
CA LEU A 51 3.02 -1.19 -10.76
C LEU A 51 3.24 -2.70 -10.63
N VAL A 52 4.45 -3.12 -10.29
CA VAL A 52 4.80 -4.54 -10.11
C VAL A 52 5.06 -4.82 -8.63
N CYS A 53 4.31 -5.75 -8.03
CA CYS A 53 4.57 -6.19 -6.65
C CYS A 53 5.96 -6.85 -6.53
N SER A 54 6.88 -6.24 -5.80
CA SER A 54 8.25 -6.75 -5.58
C SER A 54 8.35 -7.85 -4.52
N GLN A 55 7.37 -7.92 -3.61
CA GLN A 55 7.33 -8.91 -2.52
C GLN A 55 6.85 -10.29 -2.99
N CYS A 56 6.27 -10.33 -4.18
CA CYS A 56 5.60 -11.48 -4.75
C CYS A 56 6.59 -12.41 -5.46
N ALA A 57 6.38 -13.72 -5.39
CA ALA A 57 7.22 -14.76 -6.00
C ALA A 57 8.62 -14.98 -5.39
N ASN A 58 8.91 -14.42 -4.21
CA ASN A 58 10.11 -14.79 -3.41
C ASN A 58 10.07 -16.23 -2.88
N GLU A 59 8.89 -16.85 -2.82
CA GLU A 59 8.71 -18.20 -2.25
C GLU A 59 9.00 -19.36 -3.21
N GLN A 60 9.44 -19.14 -4.46
CA GLN A 60 9.86 -20.27 -5.29
C GLN A 60 11.21 -20.82 -4.79
N PRO A 61 11.27 -22.06 -4.25
CA PRO A 61 12.51 -22.65 -3.80
C PRO A 61 13.28 -23.09 -5.04
N THR A 62 14.13 -22.21 -5.55
CA THR A 62 15.05 -22.60 -6.60
C THR A 62 16.23 -23.29 -5.95
N ASN A 63 16.21 -24.62 -5.92
CA ASN A 63 17.36 -25.47 -5.62
C ASN A 63 18.52 -25.10 -6.57
N SER A 64 19.38 -24.16 -6.17
CA SER A 64 20.68 -23.99 -6.82
C SER A 64 21.61 -23.18 -5.92
N HIS A 65 22.73 -23.81 -5.56
CA HIS A 65 23.88 -23.23 -4.89
C HIS A 65 24.54 -22.12 -5.75
N ARG A 66 23.97 -20.91 -5.80
CA ARG A 66 24.64 -19.73 -6.36
C ARG A 66 24.77 -18.65 -5.28
N THR A 67 26.02 -18.27 -5.02
CA THR A 67 26.49 -17.36 -3.95
C THR A 67 26.30 -15.86 -4.26
N GLY A 68 25.35 -15.51 -5.12
CA GLY A 68 25.01 -14.11 -5.45
C GLY A 68 23.55 -13.80 -5.09
N ARG A 69 23.24 -12.51 -4.85
CA ARG A 69 21.84 -12.05 -4.68
C ARG A 69 21.06 -12.43 -5.93
N LYS A 70 20.25 -13.48 -5.84
CA LYS A 70 19.42 -13.98 -6.93
C LYS A 70 18.27 -12.99 -7.13
N SER A 71 18.07 -12.49 -8.35
CA SER A 71 16.92 -11.65 -8.67
C SER A 71 15.64 -12.44 -8.41
N THR A 72 14.60 -11.74 -7.97
CA THR A 72 13.29 -12.34 -7.70
C THR A 72 12.52 -12.45 -9.02
N ALA A 73 11.55 -13.37 -9.12
CA ALA A 73 10.76 -13.48 -10.35
C ALA A 73 9.96 -12.20 -10.66
N ALA A 74 9.63 -11.40 -9.64
CA ALA A 74 9.02 -10.08 -9.81
C ALA A 74 10.02 -9.06 -10.38
N GLU A 75 11.26 -9.05 -9.88
CA GLU A 75 12.34 -8.20 -10.39
C GLU A 75 12.68 -8.55 -11.85
N ASP A 76 12.72 -9.84 -12.19
CA ASP A 76 12.92 -10.32 -13.56
C ASP A 76 11.79 -9.85 -14.49
N LEU A 77 10.53 -9.93 -14.05
CA LEU A 77 9.38 -9.43 -14.81
C LEU A 77 9.46 -7.91 -15.03
N GLU A 78 9.78 -7.15 -13.98
CA GLU A 78 9.93 -5.70 -14.04
C GLU A 78 11.02 -5.30 -15.04
N ASN A 79 12.19 -5.93 -14.93
CA ASN A 79 13.34 -5.67 -15.81
C ASN A 79 13.05 -6.07 -17.25
N TRP A 80 12.35 -7.18 -17.45
CA TRP A 80 11.92 -7.63 -18.77
C TRP A 80 10.95 -6.61 -19.41
N LEU A 81 9.93 -6.14 -18.67
CA LEU A 81 8.98 -5.13 -19.16
C LEU A 81 9.69 -3.82 -19.53
N LYS A 82 10.59 -3.33 -18.66
CA LYS A 82 11.38 -2.12 -18.94
C LYS A 82 12.22 -2.27 -20.20
N SER A 83 12.88 -3.41 -20.35
CA SER A 83 13.73 -3.70 -21.52
C SER A 83 12.89 -3.81 -22.79
N ARG A 84 11.72 -4.45 -22.71
CA ARG A 84 10.80 -4.63 -23.84
C ARG A 84 10.21 -3.30 -24.31
N LEU A 85 9.75 -2.44 -23.39
CA LEU A 85 9.28 -1.09 -23.71
C LEU A 85 10.37 -0.24 -24.36
N LYS A 86 11.61 -0.30 -23.85
CA LYS A 86 12.75 0.40 -24.47
C LYS A 86 13.02 -0.10 -25.88
N PHE A 87 13.00 -1.41 -26.09
CA PHE A 87 13.24 -2.02 -27.38
C PHE A 87 12.19 -1.59 -28.42
N ASP A 88 10.91 -1.50 -28.03
CA ASP A 88 9.83 -1.04 -28.92
C ASP A 88 9.73 0.50 -29.02
N GLY A 89 10.63 1.26 -28.39
CA GLY A 89 10.61 2.74 -28.42
C GLY A 89 9.52 3.39 -27.56
N LEU A 90 8.86 2.62 -26.70
CA LEU A 90 7.76 3.06 -25.82
C LEU A 90 8.23 3.48 -24.43
N TRP A 91 9.54 3.66 -24.25
CA TRP A 91 10.10 4.13 -22.98
C TRP A 91 9.76 5.61 -22.77
N GLY A 92 9.05 5.91 -21.69
CA GLY A 92 8.54 7.26 -21.43
C GLY A 92 7.04 7.38 -21.71
N GLU A 93 6.51 6.65 -22.69
CA GLU A 93 5.06 6.50 -22.87
C GLU A 93 4.45 5.76 -21.68
N TYR A 94 5.08 4.63 -21.32
CA TYR A 94 4.71 3.85 -20.15
C TYR A 94 5.81 3.90 -19.10
N ARG A 95 5.41 3.97 -17.82
CA ARG A 95 6.32 3.89 -16.68
C ARG A 95 6.11 2.58 -15.94
N VAL A 96 7.17 1.79 -15.80
CA VAL A 96 7.17 0.57 -14.97
C VAL A 96 7.92 0.84 -13.67
N VAL A 97 7.28 0.58 -12.53
CA VAL A 97 7.87 0.71 -11.19
C VAL A 97 7.50 -0.47 -10.31
N SER A 98 8.42 -0.85 -9.42
CA SER A 98 8.11 -1.76 -8.33
C SER A 98 7.30 -1.06 -7.24
N THR A 99 6.45 -1.84 -6.59
CA THR A 99 5.77 -1.48 -5.34
C THR A 99 6.06 -2.53 -4.27
N SER A 100 5.80 -2.17 -3.01
CA SER A 100 5.71 -3.14 -1.93
C SER A 100 4.48 -4.05 -2.10
N CYS A 101 4.17 -4.86 -1.09
CA CYS A 101 3.08 -5.83 -1.14
C CYS A 101 1.73 -5.13 -1.38
N LEU A 102 0.96 -5.66 -2.34
CA LEU A 102 -0.39 -5.19 -2.67
C LEU A 102 -1.50 -5.98 -1.93
N GLY A 103 -1.14 -6.98 -1.13
CA GLY A 103 -2.08 -7.74 -0.27
C GLY A 103 -3.01 -8.73 -1.00
N VAL A 104 -2.86 -8.91 -2.32
CA VAL A 104 -3.81 -9.67 -3.15
C VAL A 104 -3.17 -10.80 -3.95
N CYS A 105 -1.94 -11.17 -3.61
CA CYS A 105 -1.07 -11.94 -4.49
C CYS A 105 -1.10 -13.44 -4.09
N PRO A 106 -1.51 -14.34 -4.99
CA PRO A 106 -1.45 -15.78 -4.70
C PRO A 106 -0.02 -16.32 -4.83
N ARG A 107 0.24 -17.48 -4.22
CA ARG A 107 1.55 -18.14 -4.25
C ARG A 107 2.08 -18.33 -5.67
N GLY A 108 3.35 -18.00 -5.88
CA GLY A 108 4.05 -18.17 -7.16
C GLY A 108 3.57 -17.26 -8.29
N ARG A 109 2.71 -16.28 -8.00
CA ARG A 109 2.25 -15.27 -8.97
C ARG A 109 2.67 -13.88 -8.54
N VAL A 110 2.69 -12.96 -9.49
CA VAL A 110 2.98 -11.55 -9.27
C VAL A 110 1.73 -10.75 -9.58
N THR A 111 1.39 -9.82 -8.69
CA THR A 111 0.32 -8.86 -8.97
C THR A 111 0.90 -7.65 -9.67
N VAL A 112 0.23 -7.23 -10.75
CA VAL A 112 0.56 -6.05 -11.55
C VAL A 112 -0.67 -5.15 -11.62
N VAL A 113 -0.51 -3.85 -11.35
CA VAL A 113 -1.58 -2.87 -11.51
C VAL A 113 -1.26 -1.96 -12.69
N LEU A 114 -2.23 -1.81 -13.59
CA LEU A 114 -2.16 -0.92 -14.74
C LEU A 114 -3.03 0.32 -14.47
N GLY A 115 -2.41 1.49 -14.39
CA GLY A 115 -3.09 2.78 -14.35
C GLY A 115 -2.92 3.51 -15.68
N SER A 116 -4.01 4.06 -16.23
CA SER A 116 -3.99 4.99 -17.36
C SER A 116 -3.55 6.37 -16.88
N ASP A 117 -4.26 6.91 -15.88
CA ASP A 117 -4.04 8.25 -15.33
C ASP A 117 -4.19 8.31 -13.80
N ALA A 118 -3.68 9.39 -13.22
CA ALA A 118 -3.82 9.70 -11.80
C ALA A 118 -5.30 9.94 -11.45
N GLY A 119 -6.01 8.90 -11.00
CA GLY A 119 -7.40 8.98 -10.55
C GLY A 119 -8.29 7.82 -10.99
N ASP A 120 -7.89 7.08 -12.03
CA ASP A 120 -8.63 5.91 -12.47
C ASP A 120 -8.44 4.73 -11.53
N LYS A 121 -9.51 3.93 -11.37
CA LYS A 121 -9.40 2.60 -10.74
C LYS A 121 -8.57 1.71 -11.65
N GLY A 122 -7.26 1.66 -11.39
CA GLY A 122 -6.33 0.83 -12.14
C GLY A 122 -6.76 -0.64 -12.20
N LEU A 123 -6.40 -1.32 -13.30
CA LEU A 123 -6.67 -2.73 -13.50
C LEU A 123 -5.64 -3.57 -12.74
N CYS A 124 -6.11 -4.39 -11.79
CA CYS A 124 -5.26 -5.30 -11.03
C CYS A 124 -5.24 -6.69 -11.69
N LEU A 125 -4.05 -7.19 -12.02
CA LEU A 125 -3.82 -8.45 -12.73
C LEU A 125 -2.95 -9.37 -11.89
N ILE A 126 -3.27 -10.66 -11.88
CA ILE A 126 -2.44 -11.71 -11.30
C ILE A 126 -1.78 -12.46 -12.45
N VAL A 127 -0.45 -12.47 -12.51
CA VAL A 127 0.30 -13.03 -13.64
C VAL A 127 1.34 -14.06 -13.20
N ASN A 128 1.60 -15.06 -14.04
CA ASN A 128 2.87 -15.78 -14.01
C ASN A 128 3.96 -14.88 -14.63
N PRO A 129 5.03 -14.58 -13.91
CA PRO A 129 6.07 -13.67 -14.40
C PRO A 129 6.81 -14.18 -15.65
N GLN A 130 6.73 -15.47 -15.95
CA GLN A 130 7.42 -16.09 -17.09
C GLN A 130 6.48 -16.38 -18.26
N SER A 131 5.39 -17.12 -18.03
CA SER A 131 4.48 -17.54 -19.11
C SER A 131 3.57 -16.43 -19.61
N ASP A 132 3.23 -15.45 -18.75
CA ASP A 132 2.19 -14.47 -19.07
C ASP A 132 2.78 -13.11 -19.48
N ARG A 133 4.11 -12.94 -19.43
CA ARG A 133 4.78 -11.64 -19.61
C ARG A 133 4.52 -10.99 -20.96
N GLU A 134 4.48 -11.77 -22.04
CA GLU A 134 4.18 -11.25 -23.39
C GLU A 134 2.71 -10.82 -23.50
N ARG A 135 1.79 -11.60 -22.92
CA ARG A 135 0.37 -11.26 -22.89
C ARG A 135 0.12 -10.00 -22.06
N LEU A 136 0.78 -9.88 -20.90
CA LEU A 136 0.77 -8.68 -20.08
C LEU A 136 1.29 -7.46 -20.87
N TYR A 137 2.39 -7.63 -21.62
CA TYR A 137 2.93 -6.57 -22.46
C TYR A 137 1.94 -6.12 -23.55
N SER A 138 1.27 -7.05 -24.22
CA SER A 138 0.21 -6.71 -25.17
C SER A 138 -0.93 -5.93 -24.52
N TYR A 139 -1.34 -6.29 -23.30
CA TYR A 139 -2.35 -5.54 -22.55
C TYR A 139 -1.91 -4.11 -22.22
N ILE A 140 -0.64 -3.93 -21.83
CA ILE A 140 -0.09 -2.60 -21.54
C ILE A 140 -0.21 -1.70 -22.76
N LYS A 141 0.11 -2.19 -23.97
CA LYS A 141 0.07 -1.40 -25.21
C LYS A 141 -1.32 -1.08 -25.74
N GLN A 142 -2.35 -1.78 -25.28
CA GLN A 142 -3.73 -1.57 -25.73
C GLN A 142 -4.50 -0.57 -24.86
N LYS A 143 -3.88 -0.14 -23.75
CA LYS A 143 -4.41 0.80 -22.77
C LYS A 143 -3.73 2.15 -22.98
#